data_AF-A0A5B9ERI6-F1
#
_entry.id   AF-A0A5B9ERI6-F1
#
_cell.length_a   1.000
_cell.length_b   1.000
_cell.length_c   1.000
_cell.angle_alpha   90.00
_cell.angle_beta   90.00
_cell.angle_gamma   90.00
#
_symmetry.space_group_name_H-M   'P 1'
#
loop_
_entity.id
_entity.type
_entity.pdbx_description
1 polymer ?
#
loop_
_entity_poly.entity_id
_entity_poly.type
_entity_poly.pdbx_seq_one_letter_code
_entity_poly.pdbx_strand_id
1 'polypeptide(L)' 'MARALFLRVDGKSQPIRDAADALGIAAGDAAYLLAGLRRDVVQELILLLNETQPFKEATTHRDADDD' A
#
# COMPACT_ATOMS: atom_id res chain seq x y z
N MET A 1 -8.09 7.51 -12.90
CA MET A 1 -7.76 6.40 -11.99
C MET A 1 -8.30 6.64 -10.58
N ALA A 2 -7.76 7.59 -9.80
CA ALA A 2 -8.14 7.81 -8.39
C ALA A 2 -9.65 8.02 -8.15
N ARG A 3 -10.34 8.79 -8.99
CA ARG A 3 -11.79 9.01 -8.88
C ARG A 3 -12.63 7.75 -9.13
N ALA A 4 -12.18 6.87 -10.01
CA ALA A 4 -12.88 5.60 -10.29
C ALA A 4 -12.70 4.58 -9.15
N LEU A 5 -11.52 4.60 -8.52
CA LEU A 5 -11.23 3.85 -7.30
C LEU A 5 -12.08 4.35 -6.13
N PHE A 6 -12.15 5.66 -5.92
CA PHE A 6 -13.00 6.30 -4.92
C PHE A 6 -14.48 5.92 -5.07
N LEU A 7 -15.03 5.95 -6.30
CA LEU A 7 -16.42 5.57 -6.54
C LEU A 7 -16.73 4.10 -6.24
N ARG A 8 -15.74 3.20 -6.30
CA ARG A 8 -15.91 1.79 -5.94
C ARG A 8 -15.84 1.62 -4.42
N VAL A 9 -14.83 2.20 -3.79
CA VAL A 9 -14.62 2.06 -2.34
C VAL A 9 -15.72 2.78 -1.56
N ASP A 10 -16.03 4.02 -1.91
CA ASP A 10 -17.01 4.85 -1.19
C ASP A 10 -18.42 4.64 -1.75
N GLY A 11 -18.56 4.68 -3.08
CA GLY A 11 -19.87 4.55 -3.73
C GLY A 11 -20.45 3.14 -3.73
N LYS A 12 -19.63 2.10 -3.53
CA LYS A 12 -20.08 0.70 -3.45
C LYS A 12 -19.67 -0.01 -2.15
N SER A 13 -19.10 0.71 -1.17
CA SER A 13 -18.52 0.13 0.05
C SER A 13 -17.57 -1.05 -0.23
N GLN A 14 -16.86 -1.00 -1.36
CA GLN A 14 -16.00 -2.09 -1.79
C GLN A 14 -14.66 -2.02 -1.03
N PRO A 15 -14.11 -3.15 -0.56
CA PRO A 15 -12.76 -3.16 0.03
C PRO A 15 -11.71 -2.63 -0.95
N ILE A 16 -10.69 -1.91 -0.45
CA ILE A 16 -9.64 -1.31 -1.29
C ILE A 16 -8.94 -2.36 -2.15
N ARG A 17 -8.64 -3.54 -1.59
CA ARG A 17 -8.01 -4.65 -2.33
C ARG A 17 -8.85 -5.08 -3.52
N ASP A 18 -10.14 -5.34 -3.32
CA ASP A 18 -11.05 -5.76 -4.40
C ASP A 18 -11.24 -4.65 -5.46
N ALA A 19 -11.24 -3.39 -5.02
CA ALA A 19 -11.32 -2.26 -5.94
C ALA A 19 -10.02 -2.09 -6.75
N ALA A 20 -8.86 -2.37 -6.15
CA ALA A 20 -7.55 -2.36 -6.80
C ALA A 20 -7.43 -3.49 -7.83
N ASP A 21 -7.79 -4.72 -7.46
CA ASP A 21 -7.81 -5.88 -8.34
C ASP A 21 -8.72 -5.65 -9.54
N ALA A 22 -9.91 -5.11 -9.31
CA ALA A 22 -10.88 -4.85 -10.36
C ALA A 22 -10.53 -3.61 -11.23
N LEU A 23 -9.45 -2.90 -10.90
CA LEU A 23 -8.83 -1.86 -11.71
C LEU A 23 -7.44 -2.27 -12.25
N GLY A 24 -6.96 -3.48 -11.90
CA GLY A 24 -5.67 -4.00 -12.33
C GLY A 24 -4.46 -3.26 -11.78
N ILE A 25 -4.57 -2.69 -10.58
CA ILE A 25 -3.48 -1.95 -9.92
C ILE A 25 -3.12 -2.59 -8.58
N ALA A 26 -1.89 -2.37 -8.11
CA ALA A 26 -1.48 -2.85 -6.80
C ALA A 26 -2.27 -2.18 -5.68
N ALA A 27 -2.58 -2.93 -4.61
CA ALA A 27 -3.32 -2.40 -3.47
C ALA A 27 -2.61 -1.22 -2.79
N GLY A 28 -1.27 -1.21 -2.76
CA GLY A 28 -0.47 -0.08 -2.27
C GLY A 28 -0.65 1.19 -3.10
N ASP A 29 -0.62 1.07 -4.43
CA ASP A 29 -0.87 2.20 -5.35
C ASP A 29 -2.30 2.71 -5.23
N ALA A 30 -3.27 1.80 -5.08
CA ALA A 30 -4.67 2.14 -4.84
C ALA A 30 -4.84 2.95 -3.54
N ALA A 31 -4.24 2.48 -2.44
CA ALA A 31 -4.26 3.19 -1.17
C ALA A 31 -3.53 4.54 -1.24
N TYR A 32 -2.43 4.66 -1.99
CA TYR A 32 -1.72 5.92 -2.22
C TYR A 32 -2.61 6.93 -2.97
N LEU A 33 -3.29 6.48 -4.02
CA LEU A 33 -4.22 7.29 -4.79
C LEU A 33 -5.44 7.73 -3.95
N LEU A 34 -5.91 6.89 -3.03
CA LEU A 34 -6.99 7.22 -2.11
C LEU A 34 -6.55 8.17 -0.99
N ALA A 35 -5.33 8.03 -0.46
CA ALA A 35 -4.79 8.92 0.56
C ALA A 35 -4.73 10.38 0.07
N GLY A 36 -4.52 10.60 -1.24
CA GLY A 36 -4.60 11.93 -1.86
C GLY A 36 -6.02 12.51 -1.95
N LEU A 37 -7.06 11.69 -1.81
CA LEU A 37 -8.48 12.09 -1.84
C LEU A 37 -9.14 12.10 -0.47
N ARG A 38 -8.68 11.23 0.44
CA ARG A 38 -9.23 10.99 1.78
C ARG A 38 -8.11 10.80 2.78
N ARG A 39 -7.93 11.79 3.65
CA ARG A 39 -6.86 11.85 4.65
C ARG A 39 -6.94 10.73 5.69
N ASP A 40 -8.11 10.14 5.85
CA ASP A 40 -8.43 9.04 6.76
C ASP A 40 -8.01 7.65 6.22
N VAL A 41 -7.69 7.53 4.93
CA VAL A 41 -7.20 6.26 4.32
C VAL A 41 -5.68 6.08 4.52
N VAL A 42 -5.01 7.09 5.08
CA VAL A 42 -3.56 7.05 5.36
C VAL A 42 -3.17 5.90 6.29
N GLN A 43 -4.00 5.56 7.28
CA GLN A 43 -3.72 4.44 8.18
C GLN A 43 -3.81 3.10 7.44
N GLU A 44 -4.77 2.96 6.53
CA GLU A 44 -4.95 1.77 5.70
C GLU A 44 -3.79 1.60 4.69
N LEU A 45 -3.28 2.71 4.15
CA LEU A 45 -2.07 2.74 3.32
C LEU A 45 -0.83 2.25 4.10
N ILE A 46 -0.62 2.74 5.33
CA ILE A 46 0.51 2.31 6.16
C ILE A 46 0.44 0.80 6.44
N LEU A 47 -0.76 0.28 6.70
CA LEU A 47 -0.98 -1.13 6.98
C LEU A 47 -0.67 -2.00 5.75
N LEU A 48 -1.15 -1.59 4.57
CA LEU A 48 -0.87 -2.28 3.30
C LEU A 48 0.61 -2.27 2.94
N LEU A 49 1.30 -1.14 3.15
CA LEU A 49 2.74 -1.04 2.90
C LEU A 49 3.54 -1.97 3.82
N ASN A 50 3.16 -2.06 5.10
CA ASN A 50 3.79 -2.95 6.08
C ASN A 50 3.52 -4.44 5.77
N GLU A 51 2.36 -4.81 5.25
CA GLU A 51 2.09 -6.20 4.81
C GLU A 51 2.96 -6.62 3.62
N THR A 52 3.34 -5.69 2.75
CA THR A 52 4.22 -5.96 1.60
C THR A 52 5.71 -5.94 1.91
N GLN A 53 6.14 -5.45 3.07
CA GLN A 53 7.55 -5.52 3.46
C GLN A 53 7.80 -6.77 4.33
N PRO A 54 8.51 -7.80 3.83
CA PRO A 54 9.30 -8.59 4.76
C PRO A 54 10.29 -7.61 5.38
N PHE A 55 10.17 -7.36 6.68
CA PHE A 55 11.17 -6.66 7.47
C PHE A 55 12.45 -7.48 7.37
N LYS A 56 13.25 -7.23 6.33
CA LYS A 56 14.58 -7.80 6.19
C LYS A 56 15.46 -6.96 7.09
N GLU A 57 15.52 -7.37 8.35
CA GLU A 57 16.50 -6.92 9.31
C GLU A 57 17.86 -6.99 8.59
N ALA A 58 18.41 -5.82 8.28
CA ALA A 58 19.72 -5.74 7.66
C ALA A 58 20.73 -6.10 8.74
N THR A 59 20.95 -7.40 8.94
CA THR A 59 22.12 -7.90 9.63
C THR A 59 23.31 -7.40 8.85
N THR A 60 23.90 -6.32 9.37
CA THR A 60 25.18 -5.83 8.90
C THR A 60 26.20 -6.87 9.32
N HIS A 61 26.40 -7.90 8.50
CA HIS A 61 27.61 -8.72 8.54
C HIS A 61 28.75 -7.78 8.16
N ARG A 62 29.34 -7.12 9.15
CA ARG A 62 30.74 -6.71 9.08
C ARG A 62 31.55 -7.98 9.30
N ASP A 63 31.67 -8.77 8.24
CA ASP A 63 32.76 -9.73 8.17
C ASP A 63 34.07 -8.96 7.98
N ALA A 64 35.09 -9.52 8.61
CA ALA A 64 36.45 -9.04 8.72
C ALA A 64 37.03 -8.52 7.40
N ASP A 65 37.82 -7.44 7.51
CA ASP A 65 39.01 -7.30 6.68
C ASP A 65 40.20 -7.15 7.63
N ASP A 66 41.11 -8.11 7.48
CA ASP A 66 42.38 -8.33 8.15
C ASP A 66 43.42 -7.49 7.39
N ASP A 67 44.20 -6.65 8.08
CA ASP A 67 45.52 -6.16 7.63
C ASP A 67 46.33 -5.60 8.82
#